data_AF-A0A6Y0WIB4-F1
#
_entry.id   AF-A0A6Y0WIB4-F1
#
_cell.length_a   1.000
_cell.length_b   1.000
_cell.length_c   1.000
_cell.angle_alpha   90.00
_cell.angle_beta   90.00
_cell.angle_gamma   90.00
#
_symmetry.space_group_name_H-M   'P 1'
#
loop_
_entity.id
_entity.type
_entity.pdbx_description
1 polymer ?
#
loop_
_entity_poly.entity_id
_entity_poly.type
_entity_poly.pdbx_seq_one_letter_code
_entity_poly.pdbx_strand_id
1 'polypeptide(L)'
;MIFKDITTIYINSDKNNRLIRYDLLRKENNDFIIQVFDDQNRDIADPKPIIKIDQFEITYDSYIDDCKHSQKLPASFEEYVDLKLQDHRNKLD
;
A
#
# COMPACT_ATOMS: atom_id res chain seq x y z
N MET A 1 17.71 5.76 8.62
CA MET A 1 16.57 6.18 7.76
C MET A 1 15.49 6.67 8.69
N ILE A 2 15.11 7.95 8.60
CA ILE A 2 14.09 8.55 9.46
C ILE A 2 12.81 8.65 8.63
N PHE A 3 11.71 8.14 9.16
CA PHE A 3 10.39 8.29 8.56
C PHE A 3 9.71 9.52 9.17
N LYS A 4 9.08 10.34 8.33
CA LYS A 4 8.38 11.55 8.77
C LYS A 4 7.08 11.20 9.47
N ASP A 5 6.36 10.25 8.90
CA ASP A 5 5.06 9.80 9.36
C ASP A 5 4.80 8.36 8.89
N ILE A 6 3.91 7.69 9.61
CA ILE A 6 3.41 6.36 9.26
C ILE A 6 1.89 6.46 9.23
N THR A 7 1.31 6.11 8.08
CA THR A 7 -0.14 6.02 7.92
C THR A 7 -0.52 4.56 7.71
N THR A 8 -1.42 4.04 8.55
CA THR A 8 -1.94 2.67 8.40
C THR A 8 -3.32 2.72 7.76
N ILE A 9 -3.51 1.95 6.70
CA ILE A 9 -4.81 1.78 6.04
C ILE A 9 -5.14 0.30 5.84
N TYR A 10 -6.42 -0.02 5.76
CA TYR A 10 -6.92 -1.37 5.50
C TYR A 10 -7.70 -1.37 4.20
N ILE A 11 -7.31 -2.25 3.28
CA ILE A 11 -7.87 -2.31 1.92
C ILE A 11 -8.48 -3.69 1.67
N ASN A 12 -9.74 -3.72 1.24
CA ASN A 12 -10.38 -4.91 0.68
C ASN A 12 -10.14 -4.98 -0.83
N SER A 13 -10.29 -6.16 -1.42
CA SER A 13 -10.30 -6.24 -2.88
C SER A 13 -11.71 -6.13 -3.41
N ASP A 14 -11.79 -5.94 -4.73
CA ASP A 14 -13.07 -5.96 -5.44
C ASP A 14 -13.71 -7.35 -5.44
N LYS A 15 -12.97 -8.42 -5.14
CA LYS A 15 -13.46 -9.81 -5.20
C LYS A 15 -13.74 -10.43 -3.84
N ASN A 16 -13.11 -9.97 -2.75
CA ASN A 16 -13.38 -10.50 -1.42
C ASN A 16 -13.24 -9.45 -0.31
N ASN A 17 -13.90 -9.73 0.81
CA ASN A 17 -13.94 -8.84 1.98
C ASN A 17 -12.74 -9.00 2.92
N ARG A 18 -11.67 -9.71 2.52
CA ARG A 18 -10.47 -9.83 3.35
C ARG A 18 -9.77 -8.49 3.38
N LEU A 19 -9.64 -7.90 4.56
CA LEU A 19 -8.88 -6.67 4.75
C LEU A 19 -7.40 -7.01 4.86
N ILE A 20 -6.58 -6.33 4.05
CA ILE A 20 -5.12 -6.37 4.14
C ILE A 20 -4.67 -5.01 4.66
N ARG A 21 -3.75 -5.04 5.63
CA ARG A 21 -3.19 -3.84 6.24
C ARG A 21 -2.00 -3.35 5.42
N TYR A 22 -1.97 -2.06 5.16
CA TYR A 22 -0.87 -1.36 4.50
C TYR A 22 -0.37 -0.27 5.44
N ASP A 23 0.89 -0.38 5.84
CA ASP A 23 1.59 0.69 6.54
C ASP A 23 2.41 1.48 5.51
N LEU A 24 2.07 2.75 5.34
CA LEU A 24 2.73 3.72 4.46
C LEU A 24 3.74 4.49 5.29
N LEU A 25 5.03 4.18 5.13
CA LEU A 25 6.10 4.87 5.82
C LEU A 25 6.66 5.96 4.89
N ARG A 26 6.38 7.23 5.22
CA ARG A 26 6.82 8.37 4.41
C ARG A 26 8.28 8.71 4.68
N LYS A 27 9.08 8.76 3.62
CA LYS A 27 10.47 9.20 3.64
C LYS A 27 10.56 10.74 3.62
N GLU A 28 11.73 11.28 3.90
CA GLU A 28 11.95 12.74 3.90
C GLU A 28 11.70 13.39 2.54
N ASN A 29 12.00 12.67 1.44
CA ASN A 29 11.80 13.08 0.06
C ASN A 29 10.36 12.83 -0.45
N ASN A 30 9.42 12.53 0.45
CA ASN A 30 8.01 12.20 0.17
C ASN A 30 7.75 10.85 -0.50
N ASP A 31 8.76 10.03 -0.78
CA ASP A 31 8.53 8.65 -1.22
C ASP A 31 7.92 7.81 -0.09
N PHE A 32 7.28 6.70 -0.46
CA PHE A 32 6.67 5.78 0.50
C PHE A 32 7.30 4.40 0.43
N ILE A 33 7.69 3.87 1.59
CA ILE A 33 7.86 2.42 1.75
C ILE A 33 6.53 1.86 2.23
N ILE A 34 6.01 0.90 1.49
CA ILE A 34 4.77 0.22 1.80
C ILE A 34 5.09 -1.12 2.43
N GLN A 35 4.62 -1.36 3.65
CA GLN A 35 4.66 -2.67 4.28
C GLN A 35 3.27 -3.27 4.31
N VAL A 36 3.14 -4.48 3.77
CA VAL A 36 1.85 -5.15 3.62
C VAL A 36 1.76 -6.28 4.63
N PHE A 37 0.71 -6.25 5.44
CA PHE A 37 0.45 -7.21 6.48
C PHE A 37 -0.93 -7.84 6.31
N ASP A 38 -0.98 -9.11 6.64
CA ASP A 38 -2.18 -9.90 6.63
C ASP A 38 -2.52 -10.30 8.06
N ASP A 39 -3.67 -9.80 8.51
CA ASP A 39 -4.23 -10.12 9.81
C ASP A 39 -5.15 -11.33 9.65
N GLN A 40 -4.57 -12.51 9.88
CA GLN A 40 -5.28 -13.79 9.80
C GLN A 40 -6.26 -13.93 10.97
N ASN A 41 -7.42 -13.29 10.82
CA ASN A 41 -8.51 -13.33 11.79
C ASN A 41 -9.26 -14.67 11.85
N ARG A 42 -8.81 -15.70 11.13
CA ARG A 42 -9.50 -17.00 11.03
C ARG A 42 -9.28 -17.92 12.22
N ASP A 43 -8.18 -17.77 12.97
CA ASP A 43 -7.91 -18.61 14.13
C ASP A 43 -8.42 -17.98 15.43
N ILE A 44 -9.00 -18.85 16.27
CA ILE A 44 -9.59 -18.53 17.58
C ILE A 44 -8.53 -18.41 18.69
N ALA A 45 -7.26 -18.65 18.34
CA ALA A 45 -6.15 -18.68 19.27
C ALA A 45 -5.47 -17.30 19.34
N ASP A 46 -5.49 -16.68 20.51
CA ASP A 46 -4.72 -15.47 20.78
C ASP A 46 -3.28 -15.80 21.20
N PRO A 47 -2.28 -15.00 20.79
CA PRO A 47 -2.40 -13.79 19.96
C PRO A 47 -2.50 -14.12 18.47
N LYS A 48 -3.39 -13.44 17.76
CA LYS A 48 -3.50 -13.55 16.29
C LYS A 48 -2.19 -13.10 15.62
N PRO A 49 -1.59 -13.92 14.75
CA PRO A 49 -0.34 -13.56 14.09
C PRO A 49 -0.62 -12.50 13.01
N ILE A 50 0.06 -11.35 13.13
CA ILE A 50 0.17 -10.37 12.05
C ILE A 50 1.36 -10.79 11.20
N ILE A 51 1.10 -11.23 9.96
CA ILE A 51 2.13 -11.73 9.05
C ILE A 51 2.43 -10.65 8.02
N LYS A 52 3.70 -10.25 7.91
CA LYS A 52 4.14 -9.43 6.78
C LYS A 52 4.17 -10.29 5.54
N ILE A 53 3.41 -9.90 4.52
CA ILE A 53 3.28 -10.68 3.28
C ILE A 53 4.01 -10.04 2.10
N ASP A 54 4.23 -8.73 2.11
CA ASP A 54 5.01 -8.04 1.07
C ASP A 54 5.61 -6.71 1.55
N GLN A 55 6.52 -6.16 0.76
CA GLN A 55 7.04 -4.81 0.87
C GLN A 55 7.45 -4.26 -0.49
N PHE A 56 7.00 -3.07 -0.81
CA PHE A 56 7.39 -2.36 -2.03
C PHE A 56 7.54 -0.86 -1.79
N GLU A 57 8.04 -0.16 -2.80
CA GLU A 57 8.30 1.29 -2.73
C GLU A 57 7.49 2.01 -3.82
N ILE A 58 6.92 3.15 -3.45
CA ILE A 58 6.29 4.08 -4.39
C ILE A 58 7.08 5.39 -4.33
N THR A 59 7.66 5.78 -5.45
CA THR A 59 8.52 6.97 -5.54
C THR A 59 7.86 8.07 -6.34
N TYR A 60 8.15 9.32 -6.00
CA TYR A 60 7.68 10.46 -6.78
C TYR A 60 8.20 10.41 -8.22
N ASP A 61 9.43 9.92 -8.42
CA ASP A 61 10.00 9.74 -9.76
C ASP A 61 9.20 8.73 -10.61
N SER A 62 8.76 7.61 -10.02
CA SER A 62 7.89 6.65 -10.73
C SER A 62 6.53 7.25 -11.10
N TYR A 63 5.98 8.12 -10.25
CA TYR A 63 4.77 8.87 -10.57
C TYR A 63 4.98 9.83 -11.74
N ILE A 64 6.08 10.61 -11.73
CA ILE A 64 6.39 11.53 -12.83
C ILE A 64 6.67 10.79 -14.13
N ASP A 65 7.33 9.64 -14.08
CA ASP A 65 7.60 8.82 -15.25
C ASP A 65 6.31 8.22 -15.84
N ASP A 66 5.47 7.61 -15.00
CA ASP A 66 4.14 7.15 -15.42
C ASP A 66 3.33 8.32 -16.00
N CYS A 67 3.47 9.51 -15.39
CA CYS A 67 2.81 10.74 -15.86
C CYS A 67 3.22 11.20 -17.27
N LYS A 68 4.42 10.87 -17.71
CA LYS A 68 4.87 11.22 -19.06
C LYS A 68 4.36 10.25 -20.11
N HIS A 69 4.07 9.01 -19.71
CA HIS A 69 3.78 7.91 -20.62
C HIS A 69 2.29 7.55 -20.72
N SER A 70 1.41 8.14 -19.88
CA SER A 70 -0.02 7.80 -19.84
C SER A 70 -0.93 8.99 -20.18
N GLN A 71 -2.11 8.69 -20.76
CA GLN A 71 -3.16 9.69 -21.08
C GLN A 71 -4.19 9.89 -19.95
N LYS A 72 -4.25 8.98 -18.97
CA LYS A 72 -5.20 9.02 -17.85
C LYS A 72 -4.44 8.89 -16.54
N LEU A 73 -3.93 10.01 -16.07
CA LEU A 73 -3.11 10.03 -14.87
C LEU A 73 -3.88 10.54 -13.67
N PRO A 74 -3.56 10.02 -12.48
CA PRO A 74 -4.08 10.56 -11.24
C PRO A 74 -3.69 12.03 -11.10
N ALA A 75 -4.59 12.81 -10.50
CA ALA A 75 -4.44 14.26 -10.35
C ALA A 75 -3.36 14.62 -9.34
N SER A 76 -3.02 13.72 -8.40
CA SER A 76 -1.95 13.91 -7.42
C SER A 76 -1.11 12.66 -7.17
N PHE A 77 0.02 12.84 -6.48
CA PHE A 77 0.87 11.74 -6.05
C PHE A 77 0.17 10.87 -4.99
N GLU A 78 -0.62 11.46 -4.11
CA GLU A 78 -1.42 10.74 -3.12
C GLU A 78 -2.46 9.84 -3.80
N GLU A 79 -3.15 10.34 -4.84
CA GLU A 79 -4.08 9.54 -5.62
C GLU A 79 -3.36 8.42 -6.39
N TYR A 80 -2.14 8.68 -6.88
CA TYR A 80 -1.29 7.64 -7.46
C TYR A 80 -0.93 6.54 -6.47
N VAL A 81 -0.61 6.90 -5.22
CA VAL A 81 -0.34 5.93 -4.15
C VAL A 81 -1.57 5.08 -3.92
N ASP A 82 -2.74 5.67 -3.71
CA ASP A 82 -4.00 4.93 -3.47
C ASP A 82 -4.30 3.92 -4.58
N LEU A 83 -4.13 4.33 -5.85
CA LEU A 83 -4.30 3.43 -7.00
C LEU A 83 -3.32 2.26 -6.99
N LYS A 84 -2.03 2.49 -6.71
CA LYS A 84 -1.04 1.40 -6.63
C LYS A 84 -1.35 0.44 -5.49
N LEU A 85 -1.86 0.93 -4.37
CA LEU A 85 -2.24 0.08 -3.23
C LEU A 85 -3.46 -0.78 -3.57
N GLN A 86 -4.47 -0.22 -4.25
CA GLN A 86 -5.62 -0.97 -4.73
C GLN A 86 -5.24 -2.01 -5.79
N ASP A 87 -4.40 -1.63 -6.76
CA ASP A 87 -3.87 -2.54 -7.78
C ASP A 87 -3.11 -3.72 -7.15
N HIS A 88 -2.28 -3.44 -6.15
CA HIS A 88 -1.59 -4.47 -5.39
C HIS A 88 -2.60 -5.38 -4.67
N ARG A 89 -3.60 -4.79 -3.99
CA ARG A 89 -4.61 -5.55 -3.25
C ARG A 89 -5.38 -6.50 -4.16
N ASN A 90 -5.75 -6.03 -5.35
CA ASN A 90 -6.48 -6.82 -6.34
C ASN A 90 -5.65 -7.97 -6.94
N LYS A 91 -4.31 -7.92 -6.86
CA LYS A 91 -3.39 -9.00 -7.28
C LYS A 91 -3.15 -10.06 -6.21
N LEU A 92 -3.41 -9.76 -4.94
CA LEU A 92 -3.27 -10.70 -3.82
C LEU A 92 -4.44 -11.69 -3.68
N ASP A 93 -5.49 -11.54 -4.50
CA ASP A 93 -6.63 -12.47 -4.60
C ASP A 93 -6.34 -13.67 -5.51
#